data_AF-W1XH12-F1
#
_entry.id   AF-W1XH12-F1
#
_cell.length_a   1.000
_cell.length_b   1.000
_cell.length_c   1.000
_cell.angle_alpha   90.00
_cell.angle_beta   90.00
_cell.angle_gamma   90.00
#
_symmetry.space_group_name_H-M   'P 1'
#
loop_
_entity.id
_entity.type
_entity.pdbx_description
1 polymer ?
#
loop_
_entity_poly.entity_id
_entity_poly.type
_entity_poly.pdbx_seq_one_letter_code
_entity_poly.pdbx_strand_id
1 'polypeptide(L)'
;GRQEEGADFQMVLIDELTNEIVVPNGTMGERHTHPEKWNLRLENRDTGAKIDPRLSVFDQREDVTVVKLPYFGDEEHEGIIERAIPTITVQTV
;
A
#
# COMPACT_ATOMS: atom_id res chain seq x y z
N GLY A 1 -5.90 -2.68 -13.91
CA GLY A 1 -5.88 -1.44 -13.09
C GLY A 1 -7.16 -0.64 -13.29
N ARG A 2 -7.58 0.19 -12.31
CA ARG A 2 -8.81 1.01 -12.40
C ARG A 2 -8.69 2.07 -13.52
N GLN A 3 -9.81 2.37 -14.18
CA GLN A 3 -9.89 3.27 -15.35
C GLN A 3 -10.75 4.50 -15.05
N GLU A 4 -10.63 5.04 -13.84
CA GLU A 4 -11.40 6.21 -13.37
C GLU A 4 -10.49 7.42 -13.16
N GLU A 5 -11.07 8.62 -13.17
CA GLU A 5 -10.32 9.85 -12.91
C GLU A 5 -9.63 9.78 -11.53
N GLY A 6 -8.36 10.17 -11.47
CA GLY A 6 -7.59 10.15 -10.23
C GLY A 6 -7.15 8.75 -9.75
N ALA A 7 -7.38 7.68 -10.53
CA ALA A 7 -7.00 6.31 -10.16
C ALA A 7 -5.51 6.15 -9.80
N ASP A 8 -4.61 6.85 -10.49
CA ASP A 8 -3.16 6.81 -10.21
C ASP A 8 -2.81 7.37 -8.82
N PHE A 9 -3.72 8.12 -8.20
CA PHE A 9 -3.57 8.70 -6.86
C PHE A 9 -4.35 7.94 -5.79
N GLN A 10 -4.90 6.78 -6.13
CA GLN A 10 -5.59 5.87 -5.22
C GLN A 10 -4.64 4.77 -4.75
N MET A 11 -4.00 5.01 -3.61
CA MET A 11 -3.20 4.00 -2.95
C MET A 11 -4.09 2.85 -2.46
N VAL A 12 -3.51 1.64 -2.44
CA VAL A 12 -4.19 0.43 -1.96
C VAL A 12 -3.51 -0.11 -0.72
N LEU A 13 -4.26 -0.89 0.06
CA LEU A 13 -3.77 -1.66 1.19
C LEU A 13 -4.45 -3.03 1.20
N ILE A 14 -3.97 -3.94 2.05
CA ILE A 14 -4.64 -5.22 2.32
C ILE A 14 -5.52 -5.03 3.57
N ASP A 15 -6.80 -5.33 3.46
CA ASP A 15 -7.72 -5.37 4.61
C ASP A 15 -7.58 -6.71 5.35
N GLU A 16 -7.21 -6.69 6.63
CA GLU A 16 -7.11 -7.88 7.49
C GLU A 16 -8.43 -8.62 7.62
N LEU A 17 -9.58 -7.92 7.52
CA LEU A 17 -10.90 -8.52 7.73
C LEU A 17 -11.31 -9.46 6.59
N THR A 18 -10.95 -9.10 5.36
CA THR A 18 -11.34 -9.81 4.14
C THR A 18 -10.16 -10.47 3.43
N ASN A 19 -8.94 -10.06 3.76
CA ASN A 19 -7.71 -10.38 3.07
C ASN A 19 -7.68 -9.92 1.59
N GLU A 20 -8.44 -8.87 1.27
CA GLU A 20 -8.52 -8.30 -0.08
C GLU A 20 -7.70 -7.01 -0.19
N ILE A 21 -7.25 -6.70 -1.41
CA ILE A 21 -6.64 -5.41 -1.73
C ILE A 21 -7.76 -4.40 -1.96
N VAL A 22 -7.78 -3.33 -1.17
CA VAL A 22 -8.83 -2.31 -1.19
C VAL A 22 -8.24 -0.90 -1.29
N VAL A 23 -9.05 0.03 -1.79
CA VAL A 23 -8.76 1.47 -1.69
C VAL A 23 -9.41 1.99 -0.39
N PRO A 24 -8.65 2.53 0.56
CA PRO A 24 -9.22 3.17 1.74
C PRO A 24 -9.79 4.55 1.38
N ASN A 25 -10.67 5.10 2.21
CA ASN A 25 -10.95 6.53 2.20
C ASN A 25 -9.64 7.35 2.38
N GLY A 26 -9.65 8.59 1.88
CA GLY A 26 -8.63 9.59 2.20
C GLY A 26 -7.44 9.67 1.24
N THR A 27 -7.43 8.93 0.12
CA THR A 27 -6.34 9.09 -0.88
C THR A 27 -6.44 10.43 -1.62
N MET A 28 -5.37 10.82 -2.32
CA MET A 28 -5.38 12.10 -3.05
C MET A 28 -6.37 12.10 -4.21
N GLY A 29 -6.69 10.94 -4.78
CA GLY A 29 -7.70 10.82 -5.82
C GLY A 29 -9.08 11.33 -5.37
N GLU A 30 -9.50 11.01 -4.15
CA GLU A 30 -10.81 11.40 -3.62
C GLU A 30 -10.92 12.90 -3.35
N ARG A 31 -9.81 13.59 -3.05
CA ARG A 31 -9.84 15.03 -2.78
C ARG A 31 -10.50 15.84 -3.90
N HIS A 32 -10.34 15.39 -5.15
CA HIS A 32 -10.84 16.07 -6.33
C HIS A 32 -12.03 15.36 -6.99
N THR A 33 -12.19 14.05 -6.80
CA THR A 33 -13.25 13.25 -7.44
C THR A 33 -14.42 12.92 -6.51
N HIS A 34 -14.16 12.66 -5.23
CA HIS A 34 -15.14 12.24 -4.22
C HIS A 34 -14.83 12.89 -2.86
N PRO A 35 -14.98 14.23 -2.71
CA PRO A 35 -14.50 14.95 -1.52
C PRO A 35 -15.09 14.46 -0.20
N GLU A 36 -16.30 13.89 -0.20
CA GLU A 36 -16.94 13.28 0.96
C GLU A 36 -16.20 12.04 1.49
N LYS A 37 -15.45 11.36 0.62
CA LYS A 37 -14.59 10.22 0.92
C LYS A 37 -13.17 10.63 1.32
N TRP A 38 -12.83 11.93 1.19
CA TRP A 38 -11.53 12.45 1.59
C TRP A 38 -11.47 12.72 3.10
N ASN A 39 -11.36 11.64 3.88
CA ASN A 39 -11.29 11.63 5.33
C ASN A 39 -10.48 10.41 5.81
N LEU A 40 -10.15 10.36 7.10
CA LEU A 40 -9.33 9.28 7.68
C LEU A 40 -10.15 8.18 8.36
N ARG A 41 -11.45 8.02 8.04
CA ARG A 41 -12.22 6.88 8.54
C ARG A 41 -11.73 5.62 7.86
N LEU A 42 -11.51 4.57 8.64
CA LEU A 42 -11.10 3.25 8.15
C LEU A 42 -12.27 2.55 7.47
N GLU A 43 -12.58 3.01 6.26
CA GLU A 43 -13.64 2.51 5.40
C GLU A 43 -13.07 2.18 4.02
N ASN A 44 -13.56 1.09 3.44
CA ASN A 44 -13.39 0.78 2.02
C ASN A 44 -14.09 1.90 1.23
N ARG A 45 -13.37 2.53 0.31
CA ARG A 45 -13.88 3.69 -0.45
C ARG A 45 -15.15 3.36 -1.21
N ASP A 46 -15.19 2.18 -1.84
CA ASP A 46 -16.26 1.74 -2.74
C ASP A 46 -17.52 1.31 -1.99
N THR A 47 -17.35 0.57 -0.88
CA THR A 47 -18.48 -0.05 -0.17
C THR A 47 -18.90 0.70 1.09
N GLY A 48 -18.02 1.53 1.66
CA GLY A 48 -18.20 2.14 2.97
C GLY A 48 -18.08 1.15 4.14
N ALA A 49 -17.74 -0.12 3.87
CA ALA A 49 -17.51 -1.11 4.91
C ALA A 49 -16.28 -0.74 5.73
N LYS A 50 -16.29 -1.04 7.03
CA LYS A 50 -15.11 -0.90 7.88
C LYS A 50 -13.97 -1.78 7.34
N ILE A 51 -12.76 -1.25 7.34
CA ILE A 51 -11.51 -1.99 7.03
C ILE A 51 -10.60 -2.03 8.25
N ASP A 52 -9.69 -2.98 8.28
CA ASP A 52 -8.59 -3.07 9.24
C ASP A 52 -7.26 -3.20 8.47
N PRO A 53 -6.49 -2.10 8.29
CA PRO A 53 -5.28 -2.13 7.49
C PRO A 53 -4.19 -3.09 8.00
N ARG A 54 -3.81 -4.06 7.17
CA ARG A 54 -2.63 -4.89 7.40
C ARG A 54 -1.37 -4.03 7.38
N LEU A 55 -0.60 -4.07 8.46
CA LEU A 55 0.65 -3.30 8.58
C LEU A 55 1.85 -3.99 7.93
N SER A 56 1.83 -5.32 7.85
CA SER A 56 2.94 -6.12 7.33
C SER A 56 2.44 -7.41 6.72
N VAL A 57 3.12 -7.85 5.65
CA VAL A 57 2.88 -9.15 5.02
C VAL A 57 3.75 -10.26 5.62
N PHE A 58 4.47 -10.02 6.73
CA PHE A 58 5.41 -11.01 7.30
C PHE A 58 4.80 -12.38 7.55
N ASP A 59 3.59 -12.42 8.12
CA ASP A 59 2.86 -13.67 8.41
C ASP A 59 2.18 -14.29 7.17
N GLN A 60 2.11 -13.54 6.07
CA GLN A 60 1.52 -13.97 4.79
C GLN A 60 2.54 -14.10 3.67
N ARG A 61 3.83 -13.93 3.98
CA ARG A 61 4.87 -13.83 2.97
C ARG A 61 4.93 -15.10 2.13
N GLU A 62 4.99 -14.92 0.83
CA GLU A 62 5.22 -16.02 -0.12
C GLU A 62 6.71 -16.14 -0.43
N ASP A 63 7.44 -15.03 -0.35
CA ASP A 63 8.87 -14.96 -0.62
C ASP A 63 9.56 -13.90 0.24
N VAL A 64 10.88 -13.80 0.11
CA VAL A 64 11.73 -12.77 0.71
C VAL A 64 12.62 -12.17 -0.37
N THR A 65 12.49 -10.88 -0.60
CA THR A 65 13.31 -10.15 -1.57
C THR A 65 14.32 -9.25 -0.85
N VAL A 66 15.55 -9.20 -1.37
CA VAL A 66 16.56 -8.26 -0.89
C VAL A 66 16.36 -6.91 -1.58
N VAL A 67 16.08 -5.87 -0.79
CA VAL A 67 16.02 -4.48 -1.26
C VAL A 67 17.32 -3.76 -0.92
N LYS A 68 17.72 -2.83 -1.79
CA LYS A 68 18.89 -1.96 -1.63
C LYS A 68 18.43 -0.57 -1.22
N LEU A 69 18.82 -0.13 -0.02
CA LEU A 69 18.50 1.19 0.51
C LEU A 69 19.74 2.08 0.44
N PRO A 70 19.64 3.32 -0.07
CA PRO A 70 20.78 4.24 -0.05
C PRO A 70 21.15 4.58 1.39
N TYR A 71 22.46 4.64 1.66
CA TYR A 71 23.03 4.93 2.98
C TYR A 71 24.11 6.00 2.85
N PHE A 72 23.95 7.06 3.63
CA PHE A 72 24.80 8.26 3.57
C PHE A 72 25.60 8.50 4.86
N GLY A 73 25.69 7.49 5.73
CA GLY A 73 26.37 7.62 7.03
C GLY A 73 27.86 7.27 7.00
N ASP A 74 28.38 6.79 5.87
CA ASP A 74 29.77 6.40 5.67
C ASP A 74 30.18 6.71 4.23
N GLU A 75 31.15 7.61 4.06
CA GLU A 75 31.65 8.06 2.75
C GLU A 75 32.68 7.08 2.15
N GLU A 76 33.23 6.14 2.92
CA GLU A 76 34.27 5.20 2.46
C GLU A 76 33.71 3.91 1.85
N HIS A 77 32.44 3.58 2.11
CA HIS A 77 31.80 2.32 1.67
C HIS A 77 30.73 2.54 0.58
N GLU A 78 30.19 1.43 0.07
CA GLU A 78 29.33 1.34 -1.14
C GLU A 78 27.98 2.10 -1.08
N GLY A 79 27.73 2.93 -0.06
CA GLY A 79 26.58 3.82 0.01
C GLY A 79 25.21 3.13 -0.03
N ILE A 80 25.17 1.81 0.22
CA ILE A 80 23.98 0.97 0.11
C ILE A 80 23.92 0.01 1.30
N ILE A 81 22.73 -0.15 1.88
CA ILE A 81 22.39 -1.20 2.84
C ILE A 81 21.41 -2.17 2.21
N GLU A 82 21.72 -3.47 2.26
CA GLU A 82 20.82 -4.53 1.83
C GLU A 82 19.91 -5.01 2.97
N ARG A 83 18.62 -5.19 2.68
CA ARG A 83 17.62 -5.69 3.63
C ARG A 83 16.76 -6.76 3.00
N ALA A 84 16.64 -7.91 3.67
CA ALA A 84 15.67 -8.94 3.32
C ALA A 84 14.27 -8.53 3.81
N ILE A 85 13.30 -8.42 2.90
CA ILE A 85 11.94 -7.94 3.17
C ILE A 85 10.93 -9.01 2.74
N PRO A 86 9.90 -9.32 3.56
CA PRO A 86 8.84 -10.24 3.17
C PRO A 86 8.01 -9.68 2.01
N THR A 87 7.71 -10.52 1.03
CA THR A 87 6.92 -10.14 -0.15
C THR A 87 5.78 -11.12 -0.39
N ILE A 88 4.76 -10.65 -1.10
CA ILE A 88 3.65 -11.46 -1.60
C ILE A 88 3.51 -11.20 -3.10
N THR A 89 3.01 -12.16 -3.84
CA THR A 89 2.68 -11.99 -5.26
C THR A 89 1.26 -11.45 -5.38
N VAL A 90 1.10 -10.31 -6.03
CA VAL A 90 -0.22 -9.77 -6.37
C VAL A 90 -0.52 -10.09 -7.83
N GLN A 91 -1.59 -10.84 -8.08
CA GLN A 91 -2.09 -11.07 -9.44
C GLN A 91 -3.03 -9.93 -9.84
N THR A 92 -2.75 -9.30 -10.97
CA THR A 92 -3.64 -8.31 -11.58
C THR A 92 -4.40 -8.95 -12.73
N VAL A 93 -5.73 -8.82 -12.75
CA VAL A 93 -6.57 -9.10 -13.92
C VAL A 93 -6.59 -7.96 -14.92
#